data_AF-A0A9E5UM00-F1
#
_entry.id   AF-A0A9E5UM00-F1
#
_cell.length_a   1.000
_cell.length_b   1.000
_cell.length_c   1.000
_cell.angle_alpha   90.00
_cell.angle_beta   90.00
_cell.angle_gamma   90.00
#
_symmetry.space_group_name_H-M   'P 1'
#
loop_
_entity.id
_entity.type
_entity.pdbx_description
1 polymer ?
#
loop_
_entity_poly.entity_id
_entity_poly.type
_entity_poly.pdbx_seq_one_letter_code
_entity_poly.pdbx_strand_id
1 'polypeptide(L)'
;MKPILLATALALGSLAAFAQAPAPEAAPAAAATPGIPPFQCDPKPVYPGIDNIKSEADLDKLKATVKKYQDCVKAYVTERNATSKAHTEAGNAAVREHNAVMKKFVDDQEAAKKAQEGK
;
A
#
# COMPACT_ATOMS: atom_id res chain seq x y z
N MET A 1 -54.54 11.46 -62.96
CA MET A 1 -53.17 12.01 -63.11
C MET A 1 -52.38 11.59 -61.88
N LYS A 2 -51.19 11.02 -62.10
CA LYS A 2 -50.25 10.54 -61.07
C LYS A 2 -49.26 11.69 -60.77
N PRO A 3 -48.36 11.60 -59.78
CA PRO A 3 -48.39 11.17 -58.38
C PRO A 3 -48.02 12.36 -57.45
N ILE A 4 -47.77 12.15 -56.15
CA ILE A 4 -46.52 12.56 -55.47
C ILE A 4 -46.57 12.12 -53.99
N LEU A 5 -45.47 11.47 -53.61
CA LEU A 5 -45.06 11.08 -52.26
C LEU A 5 -44.94 12.29 -51.32
N LEU A 6 -45.18 12.12 -50.02
CA LEU A 6 -44.21 12.56 -49.03
C LEU A 6 -44.44 11.86 -47.69
N ALA A 7 -43.38 11.21 -47.22
CA ALA A 7 -43.27 10.58 -45.92
C ALA A 7 -43.04 11.63 -44.84
N THR A 8 -43.61 11.41 -43.65
CA THR A 8 -43.02 11.88 -42.40
C THR A 8 -43.42 10.93 -41.28
N ALA A 9 -42.50 10.02 -40.97
CA ALA A 9 -42.46 9.28 -39.73
C ALA A 9 -42.31 10.28 -38.57
N LEU A 10 -43.25 10.26 -37.61
CA LEU A 10 -43.04 10.87 -36.30
C LEU A 10 -42.96 9.76 -35.26
N ALA A 11 -41.79 9.69 -34.64
CA ALA A 11 -41.32 8.65 -33.76
C ALA A 11 -42.20 8.49 -32.51
N LEU A 12 -42.74 7.29 -32.32
CA LEU A 12 -43.22 6.78 -31.04
C LEU A 12 -42.31 5.62 -30.63
N GLY A 13 -41.17 5.97 -30.07
CA GLY A 13 -40.22 4.97 -29.57
C GLY A 13 -38.98 5.66 -29.06
N SER A 14 -38.94 5.93 -27.76
CA SER A 14 -37.74 5.90 -26.90
C SER A 14 -38.08 6.48 -25.51
N LEU A 15 -38.93 5.79 -24.75
CA LEU A 15 -38.90 5.90 -23.29
C LEU A 15 -38.03 4.75 -22.76
N ALA A 16 -36.74 4.86 -23.00
CA ALA A 16 -35.72 4.11 -22.28
C ALA A 16 -34.64 5.12 -21.89
N ALA A 17 -35.03 6.07 -21.03
CA ALA A 17 -34.10 6.93 -20.35
C ALA A 17 -33.21 6.03 -19.48
N PHE A 18 -31.93 6.00 -19.83
CA PHE A 18 -30.87 5.27 -19.17
C PHE A 18 -30.82 5.57 -17.67
N ALA A 19 -31.45 4.73 -16.87
CA ALA A 19 -31.10 4.57 -15.46
C ALA A 19 -29.78 3.78 -15.38
N GLN A 20 -28.67 4.41 -15.78
CA GLN A 20 -27.35 3.91 -15.46
C GLN A 20 -27.05 4.33 -14.02
N ALA A 21 -27.51 3.53 -13.06
CA ALA A 21 -26.96 3.56 -11.72
C ALA A 21 -25.44 3.34 -11.85
N PRO A 22 -24.58 4.23 -11.32
CA PRO A 22 -23.15 4.00 -11.35
C PRO A 22 -22.87 2.66 -10.69
N ALA A 23 -22.27 1.75 -11.45
CA ALA A 23 -21.80 0.48 -10.93
C ALA A 23 -20.88 0.77 -9.73
N PRO A 24 -21.03 0.07 -8.60
CA PRO A 24 -20.15 0.25 -7.46
C PRO A 24 -18.73 -0.01 -7.94
N GLU A 25 -17.92 1.06 -7.94
CA GLU A 25 -16.50 1.01 -8.24
C GLU A 25 -15.87 0.02 -7.26
N ALA A 26 -15.36 -1.09 -7.79
CA ALA A 26 -14.74 -2.13 -6.98
C ALA A 26 -13.58 -1.50 -6.21
N ALA A 27 -13.73 -1.36 -4.89
CA ALA A 27 -12.65 -0.93 -4.03
C ALA A 27 -11.42 -1.81 -4.31
N PRO A 28 -10.22 -1.23 -4.48
CA PRO A 28 -9.03 -1.99 -4.83
C PRO A 28 -8.87 -3.12 -3.80
N ALA A 29 -8.88 -4.36 -4.30
CA ALA A 29 -8.70 -5.54 -3.48
C ALA A 29 -7.44 -5.35 -2.64
N ALA A 30 -7.56 -5.46 -1.32
CA ALA A 30 -6.42 -5.39 -0.42
C ALA A 30 -5.36 -6.38 -0.90
N ALA A 31 -4.21 -5.86 -1.32
CA ALA A 31 -3.12 -6.68 -1.84
C ALA A 31 -2.78 -7.74 -0.80
N ALA A 32 -2.81 -9.02 -1.21
CA ALA A 32 -2.41 -10.12 -0.35
C ALA A 32 -1.00 -9.82 0.18
N THR A 33 -0.87 -9.68 1.50
CA THR A 33 0.42 -9.44 2.14
C THR A 33 1.32 -10.64 1.85
N PRO A 34 2.49 -10.45 1.19
CA PRO A 34 3.48 -11.51 1.12
C PRO A 34 3.79 -11.97 2.54
N GLY A 35 3.68 -13.27 2.80
CA GLY A 35 3.92 -13.82 4.13
C GLY A 35 5.28 -13.37 4.63
N ILE A 36 5.30 -12.60 5.74
CA ILE A 36 6.55 -12.18 6.36
C ILE A 36 7.26 -13.47 6.80
N PRO A 37 8.50 -13.74 6.33
CA PRO A 37 9.22 -14.94 6.73
C PRO A 37 9.29 -14.99 8.26
N PRO A 38 8.92 -16.11 8.90
CA PRO A 38 9.03 -16.22 10.34
C PRO A 38 10.49 -16.09 10.77
N PHE A 39 10.72 -15.52 11.94
CA PHE A 39 12.02 -15.48 12.58
C PHE A 39 12.46 -16.92 12.93
N GLN A 40 13.48 -17.43 12.25
CA GLN A 40 13.97 -18.80 12.38
C GLN A 40 15.47 -18.79 12.69
N CYS A 41 15.85 -18.43 13.93
CA CYS A 41 17.24 -18.48 14.39
C CYS A 41 17.42 -19.62 15.38
N ASP A 42 17.82 -20.78 14.87
CA ASP A 42 18.13 -21.96 15.66
C ASP A 42 19.64 -22.28 15.64
N PRO A 43 20.18 -22.88 16.71
CA PRO A 43 19.51 -23.19 17.97
C PRO A 43 19.37 -21.94 18.85
N LYS A 44 18.23 -21.82 19.54
CA LYS A 44 18.08 -20.85 20.62
C LYS A 44 19.06 -21.21 21.75
N PRO A 45 19.99 -20.32 22.13
CA PRO A 45 20.95 -20.60 23.18
C PRO A 45 20.21 -20.79 24.51
N VAL A 46 20.54 -21.87 25.22
CA VAL A 46 20.06 -22.15 26.57
C VAL A 46 21.23 -21.99 27.51
N TYR A 47 21.05 -21.20 28.57
CA TYR A 47 22.05 -21.07 29.61
C TYR A 47 22.05 -22.34 30.47
N PRO A 48 23.17 -23.07 30.54
CA PRO A 48 23.20 -24.37 31.24
C PRO A 48 23.20 -24.23 32.77
N GLY A 49 23.33 -23.02 33.33
CA GLY A 49 23.53 -22.81 34.77
C GLY A 49 25.02 -22.85 35.15
N ILE A 50 25.38 -22.16 36.23
CA ILE A 50 26.79 -21.98 36.66
C ILE A 50 27.44 -23.34 36.94
N ASP A 51 26.71 -24.26 37.58
CA ASP A 51 27.22 -25.58 37.99
C ASP A 51 27.54 -26.51 36.80
N ASN A 52 27.03 -26.19 35.61
CA ASN A 52 27.24 -26.98 34.39
C ASN A 52 28.33 -26.40 33.48
N ILE A 53 28.91 -25.24 33.82
CA ILE A 53 30.08 -24.70 33.13
C ILE A 53 31.32 -25.15 33.91
N LYS A 54 31.97 -26.20 33.41
CA LYS A 54 33.08 -26.87 34.12
C LYS A 54 34.45 -26.44 33.61
N SER A 55 34.51 -25.77 32.46
CA SER A 55 35.74 -25.35 31.80
C SER A 55 35.57 -24.05 31.02
N GLU A 56 36.69 -23.38 30.69
CA GLU A 56 36.69 -22.24 29.75
C GLU A 56 36.17 -22.65 28.36
N ALA A 57 36.44 -23.88 27.93
CA ALA A 57 35.95 -24.38 26.65
C ALA A 57 34.42 -24.45 26.58
N ASP A 58 33.74 -24.81 27.68
CA ASP A 58 32.28 -24.79 27.77
C ASP A 58 31.74 -23.37 27.65
N LEU A 59 32.43 -22.42 28.27
CA LEU A 59 32.09 -21.00 28.29
C LEU A 59 32.26 -20.39 26.88
N ASP A 60 33.34 -20.72 26.18
CA ASP A 60 33.58 -20.25 24.81
C ASP A 60 32.62 -20.88 23.79
N LYS A 61 32.23 -22.15 23.97
CA LYS A 61 31.18 -22.78 23.17
C LYS A 61 29.82 -22.09 23.37
N LEU A 62 29.48 -21.73 24.60
CA LEU A 62 28.28 -20.96 24.91
C LEU A 62 28.34 -19.57 24.26
N LYS A 63 29.44 -18.83 24.41
CA LYS A 63 29.64 -17.52 23.76
C LYS A 63 29.47 -17.60 22.25
N ALA A 64 30.08 -18.60 21.61
CA ALA A 64 29.97 -18.81 20.16
C ALA A 64 28.52 -19.08 19.74
N THR A 65 27.79 -19.89 20.51
CA THR A 65 26.37 -20.20 20.24
C THR A 65 25.50 -18.95 20.40
N VAL A 66 25.69 -18.19 21.48
CA VAL A 66 24.99 -16.92 21.72
C VAL A 66 25.29 -15.92 20.61
N LYS A 67 26.55 -15.78 20.21
CA LYS A 67 26.96 -14.88 19.14
C LYS A 67 26.30 -15.24 17.81
N LYS A 68 26.29 -16.53 17.42
CA LYS A 68 25.60 -17.00 16.21
C LYS A 68 24.12 -16.64 16.22
N TYR A 69 23.44 -16.87 17.34
CA TYR A 69 22.03 -16.51 17.51
C TYR A 69 21.82 -14.99 17.40
N GLN A 70 22.65 -14.18 18.07
CA GLN A 70 22.57 -12.72 18.00
C GLN A 70 22.80 -12.19 16.58
N ASP A 71 23.79 -12.74 15.87
CA ASP A 71 24.11 -12.32 14.51
C ASP A 71 22.95 -12.69 13.55
N CYS A 72 22.31 -13.84 13.73
CA CYS A 72 21.09 -14.23 13.01
C CYS A 72 19.91 -13.28 13.30
N VAL A 73 19.66 -12.96 14.57
CA VAL A 73 18.60 -12.01 14.97
C VAL A 73 18.84 -10.64 14.34
N LYS A 74 20.07 -10.13 14.40
CA LYS A 74 20.42 -8.85 13.79
C LYS A 74 20.19 -8.85 12.29
N ALA A 75 20.58 -9.91 11.59
CA ALA A 75 20.36 -10.01 10.14
C ALA A 75 18.87 -9.93 9.79
N TYR A 76 18.03 -10.72 10.48
CA TYR A 76 16.59 -10.70 10.28
C TYR A 76 15.98 -9.32 10.56
N VAL A 77 16.32 -8.70 11.70
CA VAL A 77 15.81 -7.38 12.08
C VAL A 77 16.25 -6.30 11.08
N THR A 78 17.51 -6.32 10.65
CA THR A 78 18.03 -5.38 9.64
C THR A 78 17.25 -5.48 8.33
N GLU A 79 17.00 -6.70 7.84
CA GLU A 79 16.23 -6.92 6.61
C GLU A 79 14.78 -6.41 6.73
N ARG A 80 14.12 -6.71 7.84
CA ARG A 80 12.75 -6.25 8.10
C ARG A 80 12.68 -4.73 8.24
N ASN A 81 13.64 -4.10 8.91
CA ASN A 81 13.70 -2.64 9.03
C ASN A 81 13.93 -1.95 7.68
N ALA A 82 14.78 -2.50 6.82
CA ALA A 82 14.98 -1.98 5.47
C ALA A 82 13.66 -2.01 4.66
N THR A 83 12.94 -3.14 4.75
CA THR A 83 11.64 -3.32 4.10
C THR A 83 10.61 -2.30 4.63
N SER A 84 10.46 -2.18 5.95
CA SER A 84 9.56 -1.22 6.58
C SER A 84 9.88 0.23 6.21
N LYS A 85 11.16 0.59 6.13
CA LYS A 85 11.60 1.92 5.72
C LYS A 85 11.20 2.21 4.28
N ALA A 86 11.42 1.28 3.35
CA ALA A 86 11.02 1.43 1.95
C ALA A 86 9.49 1.61 1.81
N HIS A 87 8.69 0.83 2.54
CA HIS A 87 7.24 0.98 2.54
C HIS A 87 6.78 2.32 3.12
N THR A 88 7.42 2.78 4.20
CA THR A 88 7.13 4.08 4.82
C THR A 88 7.47 5.23 3.86
N GLU A 89 8.61 5.16 3.18
CA GLU A 89 9.02 6.14 2.18
C GLU A 89 8.05 6.21 1.01
N ALA A 90 7.60 5.06 0.50
CA ALA A 90 6.59 4.97 -0.56
C ALA A 90 5.25 5.57 -0.11
N GLY A 91 4.77 5.24 1.10
CA GLY A 91 3.55 5.82 1.65
C GLY A 91 3.64 7.34 1.81
N ASN A 92 4.78 7.84 2.32
CA ASN A 92 5.02 9.27 2.43
C ASN A 92 5.09 9.97 1.07
N ALA A 93 5.60 9.30 0.03
CA ALA A 93 5.59 9.84 -1.32
C ALA A 93 4.15 10.02 -1.85
N ALA A 94 3.30 9.01 -1.68
CA ALA A 94 1.89 9.10 -2.07
C ALA A 94 1.15 10.23 -1.32
N VAL A 95 1.40 10.39 -0.02
CA VAL A 95 0.83 11.50 0.77
C VAL A 95 1.28 12.86 0.23
N ARG A 96 2.56 13.02 -0.10
CA ARG A 96 3.06 14.29 -0.68
C ARG A 96 2.40 14.60 -2.02
N GLU A 97 2.25 13.59 -2.88
CA GLU A 97 1.57 13.74 -4.16
C GLU A 97 0.11 14.15 -3.99
N HIS A 98 -0.63 13.45 -3.13
CA HIS A 98 -2.01 13.79 -2.80
C HIS A 98 -2.15 15.23 -2.31
N ASN A 99 -1.31 15.64 -1.36
CA ASN A 99 -1.34 17.00 -0.81
C ASN A 99 -1.04 18.05 -1.88
N ALA A 100 -0.11 17.78 -2.80
CA ALA A 100 0.20 18.68 -3.91
C ALA A 100 -0.99 18.83 -4.87
N VAL A 101 -1.65 17.72 -5.21
CA VAL A 101 -2.84 17.72 -6.08
C VAL A 101 -3.98 18.50 -5.43
N MET A 102 -4.29 18.22 -4.16
CA MET A 102 -5.38 18.89 -3.44
C MET A 102 -5.11 20.37 -3.26
N LYS A 103 -3.86 20.75 -2.97
CA LYS A 103 -3.46 22.16 -2.93
C LYS A 103 -3.69 22.86 -4.26
N LYS A 104 -3.27 22.25 -5.37
CA LYS A 104 -3.50 22.80 -6.71
C LYS A 104 -4.99 23.01 -6.99
N PHE A 105 -5.83 22.04 -6.62
CA PHE A 105 -7.27 22.15 -6.81
C PHE A 105 -7.90 23.32 -6.03
N VAL A 106 -7.42 23.59 -4.81
CA VAL A 106 -7.83 24.76 -4.03
C VAL A 106 -7.34 26.06 -4.69
N ASP A 107 -6.06 26.12 -5.04
CA ASP A 107 -5.45 27.31 -5.66
C ASP A 107 -6.17 27.67 -6.99
N ASP A 108 -6.51 26.66 -7.82
CA ASP A 108 -7.25 26.84 -9.08
C ASP A 108 -8.69 27.34 -8.83
N GLN A 109 -9.37 26.83 -7.80
CA GLN A 109 -10.70 27.31 -7.41
C GLN A 109 -10.69 28.77 -6.93
N GLU A 110 -9.71 29.15 -6.13
CA GLU A 110 -9.58 30.53 -5.66
C GLU A 110 -9.27 31.49 -6.82
N ALA A 111 -8.41 31.08 -7.75
CA ALA A 111 -8.12 31.85 -8.95
C ALA A 111 -9.38 32.04 -9.82
N ALA A 112 -10.17 30.99 -10.00
CA ALA A 112 -11.43 31.05 -10.73
C ALA A 112 -12.45 31.99 -10.06
N LYS A 113 -12.59 31.94 -8.74
CA LYS A 113 -13.48 32.86 -7.98
C LYS A 113 -13.06 34.32 -8.15
N LYS A 114 -11.78 34.63 -7.95
CA LYS A 114 -11.26 36.00 -8.13
C LYS A 114 -11.46 36.53 -9.56
N ALA A 115 -11.30 35.67 -10.56
CA ALA A 115 -11.54 36.03 -11.96
C ALA A 115 -13.02 36.29 -12.29
N GLN A 116 -13.95 35.70 -11.54
CA GLN A 116 -15.38 35.97 -11.67
C GLN A 116 -15.79 37.25 -10.93
N GLU A 117 -15.21 37.53 -9.76
CA GLU A 117 -15.48 38.74 -8.97
C GLU A 117 -14.88 40.02 -9.56
N GLY A 118 -13.85 39.88 -10.41
CA GLY A 118 -13.23 41.00 -11.14
C GLY A 118 -13.86 41.32 -12.50
N LYS A 119 -14.94 40.62 -12.88
CA LYS A 119 -15.75 40.90 -14.09
C LYS A 119 -17.05 41.58 -13.69
#